data_AF-A0A1H4DX46-F1
#
_entry.id   AF-A0A1H4DX46-F1
#
_cell.length_a   1.000
_cell.length_b   1.000
_cell.length_c   1.000
_cell.angle_alpha   90.00
_cell.angle_beta   90.00
_cell.angle_gamma   90.00
#
_symmetry.space_group_name_H-M   'P 1'
#
loop_
_entity.id
_entity.type
_entity.pdbx_description
1 polymer ?
#
loop_
_entity_poly.entity_id
_entity_poly.type
_entity_poly.pdbx_seq_one_letter_code
_entity_poly.pdbx_strand_id
1 'polypeptide(L)'
;MYRTMHHPEGLSTFPEYELRGQFLFTTQQAGIGSSPLPFFQIKKNRVYPTPHHPEGRSSFHWFEMRKGNALIPSLHHPGGGECHPWYKIK
;
A
#
# COMPACT_ATOMS: atom_id res chain seq x y z
N MET A 1 -1.68 5.36 -5.93
CA MET A 1 -2.37 5.05 -4.67
C MET A 1 -2.40 6.29 -3.82
N TYR A 2 -3.60 6.67 -3.42
CA TYR A 2 -3.86 7.88 -2.65
C TYR A 2 -4.30 7.45 -1.25
N ARG A 3 -3.75 8.08 -0.21
CA ARG A 3 -4.26 7.89 1.16
C ARG A 3 -5.71 8.36 1.21
N THR A 4 -6.56 7.61 1.91
CA THR A 4 -7.93 8.04 2.22
C THR A 4 -7.94 8.83 3.54
N MET A 5 -9.11 9.35 3.93
CA MET A 5 -9.29 9.96 5.26
C MET A 5 -9.13 8.99 6.43
N HIS A 6 -9.17 7.68 6.18
CA HIS A 6 -9.00 6.64 7.20
C HIS A 6 -7.54 6.18 7.36
N HIS A 7 -6.63 6.70 6.53
CA HIS A 7 -5.21 6.41 6.73
C HIS A 7 -4.73 7.04 8.06
N PRO A 8 -3.90 6.36 8.88
CA PRO A 8 -3.45 6.86 10.18
C PRO A 8 -2.78 8.24 10.13
N GLU A 9 -2.11 8.53 9.04
CA GLU A 9 -1.44 9.81 8.77
C GLU A 9 -2.31 10.84 8.01
N GLY A 10 -3.60 10.54 7.82
CA GLY A 10 -4.58 11.42 7.17
C GLY A 10 -4.64 11.30 5.64
N LEU A 11 -5.56 12.08 5.06
CA LEU A 11 -5.86 12.12 3.63
C LEU A 11 -4.69 12.73 2.83
N SER A 12 -4.38 12.15 1.66
CA SER A 12 -3.45 12.73 0.69
C SER A 12 -4.08 12.86 -0.69
N THR A 13 -3.91 14.03 -1.31
CA THR A 13 -4.29 14.28 -2.71
C THR A 13 -3.21 13.87 -3.70
N PHE A 14 -2.00 13.57 -3.24
CA PHE A 14 -0.90 13.09 -4.06
C PHE A 14 -0.81 11.56 -4.02
N PRO A 15 -0.45 10.90 -5.14
CA PRO A 15 -0.21 9.47 -5.12
C PRO A 15 1.09 9.19 -4.38
N GLU A 16 1.09 8.25 -3.44
CA GLU A 16 2.31 7.78 -2.73
C GLU A 16 2.93 6.56 -3.38
N TYR A 17 2.09 5.77 -4.06
CA TYR A 17 2.55 4.64 -4.85
C TYR A 17 2.00 4.70 -6.26
N GLU A 18 2.76 4.22 -7.23
CA GLU A 18 2.27 3.93 -8.57
C GLU A 18 2.26 2.43 -8.84
N LEU A 19 1.28 1.97 -9.60
CA LEU A 19 1.17 0.58 -10.02
C LEU A 19 1.87 0.40 -11.37
N ARG A 20 2.90 -0.44 -11.41
CA ARG A 20 3.56 -0.89 -12.64
C ARG A 20 3.42 -2.41 -12.73
N GLY A 21 2.51 -2.87 -13.59
CA GLY A 21 2.17 -4.30 -13.69
C GLY A 21 1.54 -4.80 -12.38
N GLN A 22 2.24 -5.69 -11.67
CA GLN A 22 1.81 -6.24 -10.37
C GLN A 22 2.55 -5.62 -9.18
N PHE A 23 3.37 -4.59 -9.41
CA PHE A 23 4.26 -4.04 -8.40
C PHE A 23 3.94 -2.58 -8.09
N LEU A 24 4.11 -2.20 -6.83
CA LEU A 24 3.86 -0.84 -6.35
C LEU A 24 5.19 -0.18 -6.00
N PHE A 25 5.45 0.94 -6.65
CA PHE A 25 6.66 1.74 -6.49
C PHE A 25 6.31 3.02 -5.76
N THR A 26 7.17 3.49 -4.86
CA THR A 26 6.94 4.79 -4.22
C THR A 26 7.12 5.91 -5.22
N THR A 27 6.32 6.95 -5.08
CA THR A 27 6.45 8.19 -5.83
C THR A 27 7.36 9.18 -5.09
N GLN A 28 7.69 10.30 -5.72
CA GLN A 28 8.43 11.38 -5.06
C GLN A 28 7.67 12.00 -3.88
N GLN A 29 6.33 11.91 -3.90
CA GLN A 29 5.43 12.48 -2.90
C GLN A 29 5.16 11.53 -1.73
N ALA A 30 5.64 10.28 -1.78
CA ALA A 30 5.69 9.44 -0.60
C ALA A 30 6.55 10.11 0.46
N GLY A 31 6.14 10.07 1.74
CA GLY A 31 6.90 10.70 2.84
C GLY A 31 8.36 10.21 2.98
N ILE A 32 8.67 9.06 2.38
CA ILE A 32 10.01 8.45 2.34
C ILE A 32 10.76 8.68 1.01
N GLY A 33 10.14 9.33 0.04
CA GLY A 33 10.67 9.56 -1.30
C GLY A 33 10.50 8.38 -2.27
N SER A 34 10.98 8.59 -3.50
CA SER A 34 10.87 7.63 -4.60
C SER A 34 11.94 6.54 -4.51
N SER A 35 11.56 5.31 -4.82
CA SER A 35 12.43 4.14 -4.88
C SER A 35 12.38 3.51 -6.28
N PRO A 36 13.53 3.12 -6.86
CA PRO A 36 13.56 2.38 -8.13
C PRO A 36 13.08 0.93 -7.98
N LEU A 37 12.95 0.43 -6.75
CA LEU A 37 12.53 -0.93 -6.44
C LEU A 37 11.13 -0.94 -5.82
N PRO A 38 10.29 -1.95 -6.13
CA PRO A 38 8.92 -1.96 -5.68
C PRO A 38 8.85 -2.28 -4.20
N PHE A 39 8.03 -1.54 -3.46
CA PHE A 39 7.78 -1.75 -2.05
C PHE A 39 6.73 -2.83 -1.80
N PHE A 40 5.80 -3.00 -2.73
CA PHE A 40 4.78 -4.04 -2.63
C PHE A 40 4.58 -4.79 -3.94
N GLN A 41 4.05 -6.00 -3.82
CA GLN A 41 3.60 -6.83 -4.91
C GLN A 41 2.15 -7.28 -4.70
N ILE A 42 1.34 -7.18 -5.75
CA ILE A 42 -0.05 -7.61 -5.78
C ILE A 42 -0.13 -9.05 -6.29
N LYS A 43 -0.76 -9.94 -5.51
CA LYS A 43 -1.06 -11.32 -5.88
C LYS A 43 -2.48 -11.68 -5.44
N LYS A 44 -3.34 -12.12 -6.36
CA LYS A 44 -4.71 -12.57 -6.05
C LYS A 44 -5.48 -11.60 -5.13
N ASN A 45 -5.49 -10.30 -5.49
CA ASN A 45 -6.11 -9.21 -4.71
C ASN A 45 -5.53 -8.98 -3.31
N ARG A 46 -4.33 -9.47 -3.04
CA ARG A 46 -3.60 -9.23 -1.79
C ARG A 46 -2.30 -8.52 -2.09
N VAL A 47 -1.90 -7.61 -1.22
CA VAL A 47 -0.73 -6.76 -1.38
C VAL A 47 0.29 -7.17 -0.32
N TYR A 48 1.46 -7.60 -0.78
CA TYR A 48 2.54 -8.13 0.06
C TYR A 48 3.73 -7.18 0.02
N PRO A 49 4.37 -6.87 1.15
CA PRO A 49 5.62 -6.12 1.12
C PRO A 49 6.74 -6.97 0.50
N THR A 50 7.57 -6.34 -0.31
CA THR A 50 8.77 -6.96 -0.88
C THR A 50 9.95 -6.82 0.10
N PRO A 51 11.10 -7.47 -0.16
CA PRO A 51 12.33 -7.21 0.60
C PRO A 51 12.82 -5.75 0.55
N HIS A 52 12.31 -4.93 -0.36
CA HIS A 52 12.71 -3.54 -0.53
C HIS A 52 11.84 -2.57 0.25
N HIS A 53 10.76 -3.05 0.88
CA HIS A 53 9.99 -2.25 1.82
C HIS A 53 10.87 -1.91 3.06
N PRO A 54 10.80 -0.70 3.65
CA PRO A 54 11.61 -0.28 4.80
C PRO A 54 11.49 -1.21 6.01
N GLU A 55 10.29 -1.74 6.23
CA GLU A 55 10.00 -2.73 7.28
C GLU A 55 10.29 -4.18 6.87
N GLY A 56 10.84 -4.38 5.67
CA GLY A 56 11.22 -5.68 5.14
C GLY A 56 10.07 -6.50 4.53
N ARG A 57 10.40 -7.73 4.16
CA ARG A 57 9.47 -8.69 3.55
C ARG A 57 8.58 -9.35 4.62
N SER A 58 7.34 -9.65 4.23
CA SER A 58 6.42 -10.50 4.98
C SER A 58 5.91 -11.66 4.14
N SER A 59 5.64 -12.80 4.79
CA SER A 59 4.91 -13.94 4.20
C SER A 59 3.39 -13.68 4.15
N PHE A 60 2.90 -12.75 4.95
CA PHE A 60 1.49 -12.36 5.00
C PHE A 60 1.24 -11.09 4.19
N HIS A 61 0.03 -10.96 3.65
CA HIS A 61 -0.38 -9.75 2.97
C HIS A 61 -0.68 -8.65 3.97
N TRP A 62 -0.30 -7.43 3.64
CA TRP A 62 -0.55 -6.26 4.47
C TRP A 62 -1.84 -5.55 4.09
N PHE A 63 -2.25 -5.66 2.82
CA PHE A 63 -3.54 -5.13 2.38
C PHE A 63 -4.31 -6.15 1.56
N GLU A 64 -5.63 -6.03 1.63
CA GLU A 64 -6.58 -6.68 0.74
C GLU A 64 -7.21 -5.65 -0.18
N MET A 65 -7.18 -5.92 -1.49
CA MET A 65 -7.92 -5.13 -2.45
C MET A 65 -9.39 -5.56 -2.47
N ARG A 66 -10.28 -4.61 -2.22
CA ARG A 66 -11.73 -4.75 -2.29
C ARG A 66 -12.28 -4.10 -3.56
N LYS A 67 -13.61 -4.19 -3.74
CA LYS A 67 -14.33 -3.49 -4.80
C LYS A 67 -14.00 -1.99 -4.81
N GLY A 68 -13.92 -1.40 -6.00
CA GLY A 68 -13.58 0.02 -6.16
C GLY A 68 -12.10 0.34 -5.92
N ASN A 69 -11.21 -0.65 -6.03
CA ASN A 69 -9.76 -0.53 -5.88
C ASN A 69 -9.32 0.04 -4.53
N ALA A 70 -10.09 -0.25 -3.49
CA ALA A 70 -9.82 0.15 -2.13
C ALA A 70 -8.94 -0.89 -1.43
N LEU A 71 -7.88 -0.45 -0.77
CA LEU A 71 -6.94 -1.29 -0.02
C LEU A 71 -7.25 -1.16 1.46
N ILE A 72 -7.68 -2.26 2.06
CA ILE A 72 -7.97 -2.36 3.48
C ILE A 72 -6.79 -3.07 4.16
N PRO A 73 -6.25 -2.55 5.27
CA PRO A 73 -5.20 -3.22 6.01
C PRO A 73 -5.70 -4.57 6.54
N SER A 74 -4.88 -5.60 6.40
CA SER A 74 -5.17 -6.91 6.98
C SER A 74 -4.75 -6.94 8.46
N LEU A 75 -5.16 -7.97 9.19
CA LEU A 75 -4.69 -8.20 10.56
C LEU A 75 -3.16 -8.38 10.68
N HIS A 76 -2.49 -8.68 9.57
CA HIS A 76 -1.03 -8.88 9.50
C HIS A 76 -0.27 -7.60 9.13
N HIS A 77 -0.97 -6.48 8.94
CA HIS A 77 -0.33 -5.18 8.75
C HIS A 77 0.36 -4.76 10.07
N PRO A 78 1.60 -4.24 10.03
CA PRO A 78 2.36 -3.83 11.23
C PRO A 78 1.66 -2.74 12.05
N GLY A 79 0.99 -1.81 11.38
CA GLY A 79 0.11 -0.81 12.01
C GLY A 79 -1.26 -1.33 12.50
N GLY A 80 -1.51 -2.64 12.46
CA GLY A 80 -2.79 -3.25 12.81
C GLY A 80 -3.79 -3.35 11.65
N GLY A 81 -4.80 -4.20 11.83
CA GLY A 81 -5.90 -4.36 10.88
C GLY A 81 -7.09 -3.45 11.20
N GLU A 82 -7.81 -3.03 10.16
CA GLU A 82 -9.01 -2.19 10.27
C GLU A 82 -10.02 -2.55 9.18
N CYS A 83 -11.26 -2.05 9.31
CA CYS A 83 -12.33 -2.27 8.32
C CYS A 83 -12.42 -1.17 7.25
N HIS A 84 -11.71 -0.05 7.42
CA HIS A 84 -11.73 1.06 6.48
C HIS A 84 -10.52 1.03 5.53
N PRO A 85 -10.68 1.51 4.29
CA PRO A 85 -9.59 1.49 3.33
C PRO A 85 -8.58 2.58 3.63
N TRP A 86 -7.30 2.22 3.75
CA TRP A 86 -6.20 3.17 3.95
C TRP A 86 -5.76 3.81 2.64
N TYR A 87 -5.81 3.04 1.56
CA TYR A 87 -5.42 3.50 0.23
C TYR A 87 -6.50 3.23 -0.81
N LYS A 88 -6.49 4.05 -1.87
CA LYS A 88 -7.27 3.79 -3.09
C LYS A 88 -6.38 3.90 -4.33
N ILE A 89 -6.48 2.95 -5.25
CA ILE A 89 -5.89 3.07 -6.59
C ILE A 89 -6.89 3.84 -7.46
N LYS A 90 -6.41 4.92 -8.09
CA LYS A 90 -7.14 5.65 -9.13
C LYS A 90 -6.52 5.33 -10.47
#